data_AF-A0AA86S0N3-F1
#
_entry.id   AF-A0AA86S0N3-F1
#
_cell.length_a   1.000
_cell.length_b   1.000
_cell.length_c   1.000
_cell.angle_alpha   90.00
_cell.angle_beta   90.00
_cell.angle_gamma   90.00
#
_symmetry.space_group_name_H-M   'P 1'
#
loop_
_entity.id
_entity.type
_entity.pdbx_description
1 polymer ?
#
loop_
_entity_poly.entity_id
_entity_poly.type
_entity_poly.pdbx_seq_one_letter_code
_entity_poly.pdbx_strand_id
1 'polypeptide(L)'
;MEVAFPPQVQKPNLQITGRKILCVGSQKDLWLVVKEGSLNDVELALASLKKSGGNINLRNTFGLTPLHIATWRNHIPIVRRLLEAGADPDARDGESGWSSLHRALHFGHLAAASVLLQHGASITLEDSKSRIPVDLLSGSVFQALGNEHSSVATEVFSWGSGANYQLGTGNAHIQKLPCKVDSLGGSFIKLISAGKFHSVALTARGEVYTWGFGRGGRLGHPDFDIHSGQAAVITPRQVTSGLGSRRVMAIAAAKHHTVIATQGGEVFTWGSNREGQLGYPSVDTQPTPRRVSSLRSKIVAVAAANKHTAVVSDLGEVFTWGCNREGQLGYGTSNSASNYTPHVVESLKGKTLTRVSAAKYHTIVLGSDGEVFTWGHRLVTPKRVVVSRNLKKSGSTPLKFHRKERLNVVSIAAGMVHSMALTDDGALFYWVSSDPDLRCQQLYAMCGRNMVNISAGKYWTAAVTATGDVYMWDGKKGKEKPLVATRLHGVKKATSVSVGETHLLIVASLYHPVFPPNVIENSQKLKLNNIDDIEELNEDILFEDLDSSKMISSVQNDTMRQRSIPSLKNLCEKVAAECLVEPRNAAQLLEIAESLGADDLKKYCEYSSRELFDVDVRWFLLALHTQYNSIIM
;
A
#
# COMPACT_ATOMS: atom_id res chain seq x y z
N MET A 1 -57.35 -1.84 -57.90
CA MET A 1 -57.61 -0.57 -57.19
C MET A 1 -56.35 -0.21 -56.45
N GLU A 2 -55.68 0.79 -56.99
CA GLU A 2 -54.50 1.45 -56.45
C GLU A 2 -54.80 2.25 -55.18
N VAL A 3 -53.71 2.86 -54.68
CA VAL A 3 -53.60 4.10 -53.89
C VAL A 3 -53.40 3.85 -52.39
N ALA A 4 -52.48 4.50 -51.66
CA ALA A 4 -51.17 5.12 -51.87
C ALA A 4 -50.71 5.61 -50.47
N PHE A 5 -49.40 5.85 -50.30
CA PHE A 5 -48.79 6.46 -49.10
C PHE A 5 -49.34 7.87 -48.79
N PRO A 6 -49.03 8.41 -47.58
CA PRO A 6 -48.13 9.57 -47.64
C PRO A 6 -47.01 9.64 -46.55
N PRO A 7 -46.02 10.53 -46.74
CA PRO A 7 -44.83 10.73 -45.89
C PRO A 7 -44.82 12.07 -45.10
N GLN A 8 -43.79 12.21 -44.23
CA GLN A 8 -43.09 13.41 -43.70
C GLN A 8 -43.84 14.70 -43.31
N VAL A 9 -43.55 15.26 -42.11
CA VAL A 9 -43.08 16.66 -41.92
C VAL A 9 -42.25 16.81 -40.62
N GLN A 10 -41.10 17.49 -40.70
CA GLN A 10 -40.28 17.99 -39.60
C GLN A 10 -40.75 19.40 -39.11
N LYS A 11 -40.76 19.61 -37.78
CA LYS A 11 -40.46 20.81 -36.93
C LYS A 11 -40.79 22.25 -37.44
N PRO A 12 -41.22 23.19 -36.55
CA PRO A 12 -40.24 24.02 -35.84
C PRO A 12 -40.60 24.58 -34.43
N ASN A 13 -39.52 24.90 -33.70
CA ASN A 13 -39.29 26.04 -32.79
C ASN A 13 -40.11 26.27 -31.51
N LEU A 14 -39.41 26.06 -30.38
CA LEU A 14 -39.67 26.64 -29.07
C LEU A 14 -38.87 27.93 -28.90
N GLN A 15 -39.54 29.08 -28.71
CA GLN A 15 -39.03 30.19 -27.90
C GLN A 15 -40.17 30.98 -27.23
N ILE A 16 -40.11 31.00 -25.90
CA ILE A 16 -40.29 32.13 -24.96
C ILE A 16 -41.66 32.83 -24.90
N THR A 17 -42.36 32.62 -23.78
CA THR A 17 -42.89 33.66 -22.85
C THR A 17 -42.95 32.99 -21.46
N GLY A 18 -42.47 33.52 -20.34
CA GLY A 18 -42.45 34.91 -19.91
C GLY A 18 -43.59 35.16 -18.91
N ARG A 19 -43.59 34.51 -17.74
CA ARG A 19 -44.43 34.91 -16.59
C ARG A 19 -43.61 34.93 -15.30
N LYS A 20 -43.26 36.16 -14.88
CA LYS A 20 -42.84 36.50 -13.52
C LYS A 20 -43.97 36.18 -12.54
N ILE A 21 -43.66 35.50 -11.45
CA ILE A 21 -44.39 35.66 -10.19
C ILE A 21 -43.35 35.95 -9.08
N LEU A 22 -43.36 37.23 -8.72
CA LEU A 22 -43.03 37.91 -7.48
C LEU A 22 -42.29 37.16 -6.35
N CYS A 23 -41.18 37.79 -5.96
CA CYS A 23 -40.43 37.60 -4.73
C CYS A 23 -41.23 38.11 -3.52
N VAL A 24 -41.44 37.26 -2.51
CA VAL A 24 -41.93 37.64 -1.17
C VAL A 24 -41.07 36.90 -0.13
N GLY A 25 -40.29 37.65 0.64
CA GLY A 25 -39.54 37.21 1.82
C GLY A 25 -38.28 36.38 1.51
N SER A 26 -37.09 36.94 1.75
CA SER A 26 -35.81 36.23 1.55
C SER A 26 -35.65 35.10 2.57
N GLN A 27 -36.22 33.92 2.30
CA GLN A 27 -35.75 32.69 2.93
C GLN A 27 -34.33 32.47 2.41
N LYS A 28 -33.32 32.76 3.26
CA LYS A 28 -31.95 32.38 2.95
C LYS A 28 -31.93 30.86 2.82
N ASP A 29 -31.46 30.38 1.67
CA ASP A 29 -31.38 28.97 1.37
C ASP A 29 -30.45 28.27 2.38
N LEU A 30 -30.87 27.15 2.97
CA LEU A 30 -30.19 26.53 4.12
C LEU A 30 -28.71 26.22 3.84
N TRP A 31 -28.36 25.84 2.60
CA TRP A 31 -26.97 25.61 2.18
C TRP A 31 -26.12 26.88 2.23
N LEU A 32 -26.70 28.02 1.84
CA LEU A 32 -26.00 29.30 1.81
C LEU A 32 -25.64 29.73 3.23
N VAL A 33 -26.60 29.59 4.15
CA VAL A 33 -26.42 29.92 5.56
C VAL A 33 -25.40 28.98 6.23
N VAL A 34 -25.47 27.68 5.95
CA VAL A 34 -24.49 26.70 6.45
C VAL A 34 -23.10 26.96 5.88
N LYS A 35 -23.00 27.44 4.63
CA LYS A 35 -21.73 27.83 4.00
C LYS A 35 -21.14 29.09 4.63
N GLU A 36 -21.98 30.06 5.02
CA GLU A 36 -21.58 31.29 5.71
C GLU A 36 -21.11 31.02 7.15
N GLY A 37 -21.55 29.91 7.77
CA GLY A 37 -21.02 29.42 9.04
C GLY A 37 -21.61 30.09 10.30
N SER A 38 -22.68 30.88 10.16
CA SER A 38 -23.39 31.53 11.27
C SER A 38 -24.42 30.59 11.90
N LEU A 39 -24.17 30.11 13.13
CA LEU A 39 -25.08 29.18 13.83
C LEU A 39 -26.48 29.79 14.05
N ASN A 40 -26.54 31.07 14.42
CA ASN A 40 -27.80 31.78 14.65
C ASN A 40 -28.65 31.86 13.38
N ASP A 41 -28.03 32.12 12.23
CA ASP A 41 -28.74 32.12 10.96
C ASP A 41 -29.18 30.70 10.58
N VAL A 42 -28.39 29.66 10.87
CA VAL A 42 -28.77 28.26 10.64
C VAL A 42 -30.00 27.91 11.49
N GLU A 43 -30.06 28.35 12.74
CA GLU A 43 -31.23 28.12 13.60
C GLU A 43 -32.50 28.81 13.07
N LEU A 44 -32.39 30.06 12.61
CA LEU A 44 -33.49 30.78 11.98
C LEU A 44 -33.96 30.07 10.69
N ALA A 45 -33.03 29.60 9.87
CA ALA A 45 -33.33 28.86 8.65
C ALA A 45 -34.01 27.51 8.95
N LEU A 46 -33.53 26.77 9.96
CA LEU A 46 -34.14 25.50 10.41
C LEU A 46 -35.54 25.71 11.00
N ALA A 47 -35.76 26.80 11.76
CA ALA A 47 -37.07 27.15 12.29
C ALA A 47 -38.07 27.49 11.18
N SER A 48 -37.63 28.21 10.14
CA SER A 48 -38.43 28.48 8.94
C SER A 48 -38.75 27.18 8.19
N LEU A 49 -37.77 26.30 8.01
CA LEU A 49 -37.92 25.02 7.32
C LEU A 49 -38.93 24.11 8.02
N LYS A 50 -38.93 24.08 9.36
CA LYS A 50 -39.89 23.32 10.17
C LYS A 50 -41.31 23.85 10.02
N LYS A 51 -41.49 25.19 9.96
CA LYS A 51 -42.80 25.81 9.72
C LYS A 51 -43.34 25.54 8.32
N SER A 52 -42.46 25.45 7.32
CA SER A 52 -42.84 25.19 5.93
C SER A 52 -42.88 23.70 5.55
N GLY A 53 -42.52 22.78 6.46
CA GLY A 53 -42.46 21.34 6.19
C GLY A 53 -41.37 20.94 5.17
N GLY A 54 -40.29 21.72 5.06
CA GLY A 54 -39.23 21.48 4.07
C GLY A 54 -38.30 20.31 4.44
N ASN A 55 -37.63 19.75 3.43
CA ASN A 55 -36.72 18.61 3.60
C ASN A 55 -35.27 19.08 3.83
N ILE A 56 -34.73 18.79 5.02
CA ILE A 56 -33.36 19.13 5.44
C ILE A 56 -32.28 18.42 4.60
N ASN A 57 -32.61 17.30 3.97
CA ASN A 57 -31.71 16.48 3.14
C ASN A 57 -31.87 16.77 1.63
N LEU A 58 -32.48 17.89 1.26
CA LEU A 58 -32.46 18.35 -0.13
C LEU A 58 -31.01 18.42 -0.65
N ARG A 59 -30.84 18.32 -1.97
CA ARG A 59 -29.50 18.34 -2.59
C ARG A 59 -29.40 19.55 -3.48
N ASN A 60 -28.28 20.26 -3.39
CA ASN A 60 -28.00 21.36 -4.30
C ASN A 60 -27.63 20.85 -5.72
N THR A 61 -27.31 21.76 -6.64
CA THR A 61 -26.91 21.43 -8.02
C THR A 61 -25.68 20.53 -8.13
N PHE A 62 -24.86 20.44 -7.08
CA PHE A 62 -23.70 19.55 -6.97
C PHE A 62 -24.01 18.24 -6.23
N GLY A 63 -25.28 18.00 -5.89
CA GLY A 63 -25.71 16.81 -5.16
C GLY A 63 -25.36 16.82 -3.66
N LEU A 64 -25.01 17.98 -3.07
CA LEU A 64 -24.60 18.08 -1.66
C LEU A 64 -25.77 18.43 -0.74
N THR A 65 -25.77 17.85 0.47
CA THR A 65 -26.69 18.19 1.57
C THR A 65 -26.10 19.35 2.41
N PRO A 66 -26.83 19.99 3.36
CA PRO A 66 -26.22 21.03 4.18
C PRO A 66 -25.18 20.41 5.12
N LEU A 67 -25.43 19.17 5.58
CA LEU A 67 -24.53 18.41 6.43
C LEU A 67 -23.18 18.13 5.75
N HIS A 68 -23.17 17.86 4.44
CA HIS A 68 -21.92 17.73 3.67
C HIS A 68 -21.08 19.02 3.70
N ILE A 69 -21.73 20.17 3.55
CA ILE A 69 -21.07 21.47 3.55
C ILE A 69 -20.53 21.80 4.94
N ALA A 70 -21.32 21.60 5.99
CA ALA A 70 -20.90 21.79 7.37
C ALA A 70 -19.70 20.89 7.75
N THR A 71 -19.74 19.62 7.32
CA THR A 71 -18.67 18.66 7.57
C THR A 71 -17.39 18.98 6.81
N TRP A 72 -17.51 19.43 5.55
CA TRP A 72 -16.37 19.85 4.74
C TRP A 72 -15.67 21.09 5.30
N ARG A 73 -16.42 22.03 5.89
CA ARG A 73 -15.86 23.21 6.56
C ARG A 73 -15.45 22.97 8.02
N ASN A 74 -15.61 21.74 8.52
CA ASN A 74 -15.32 21.36 9.91
C ASN A 74 -16.08 22.20 10.98
N HIS A 75 -17.27 22.70 10.66
CA HIS A 75 -18.05 23.52 11.60
C HIS A 75 -18.85 22.64 12.57
N ILE A 76 -18.18 22.14 13.62
CA ILE A 76 -18.74 21.17 14.59
C ILE A 76 -20.09 21.60 15.19
N PRO A 77 -20.30 22.86 15.63
CA PRO A 77 -21.58 23.28 16.19
C PRO A 77 -22.73 23.16 15.18
N ILE A 78 -22.48 23.51 13.93
CA ILE A 78 -23.48 23.41 12.84
C ILE A 78 -23.71 21.96 12.46
N VAL A 79 -22.66 21.11 12.41
CA VAL A 79 -22.79 19.66 12.18
C VAL A 79 -23.70 19.04 13.23
N ARG A 80 -23.45 19.31 14.52
CA ARG A 80 -24.29 18.83 15.63
C ARG A 80 -25.73 19.31 15.47
N ARG A 81 -25.92 20.61 15.25
CA ARG A 81 -27.26 21.18 15.15
C ARG A 81 -28.05 20.62 13.96
N LEU A 82 -27.42 20.42 12.80
CA LEU A 82 -28.09 19.80 11.64
C LEU A 82 -28.51 18.35 11.93
N LEU A 83 -27.67 17.56 12.60
CA LEU A 83 -28.00 16.19 13.00
C LEU A 83 -29.16 16.15 14.01
N GLU A 84 -29.16 17.02 15.01
CA GLU A 84 -30.26 17.20 15.95
C GLU A 84 -31.57 17.66 15.28
N ALA A 85 -31.48 18.32 14.12
CA ALA A 85 -32.64 18.69 13.29
C ALA A 85 -33.12 17.56 12.36
N GLY A 86 -32.51 16.37 12.41
CA GLY A 86 -32.88 15.22 11.60
C GLY A 86 -32.19 15.13 10.24
N ALA A 87 -31.03 15.80 10.07
CA ALA A 87 -30.20 15.57 8.88
C ALA A 87 -29.73 14.11 8.85
N ASP A 88 -29.83 13.48 7.68
CA ASP A 88 -29.40 12.11 7.48
C ASP A 88 -27.86 12.04 7.34
N PRO A 89 -27.15 11.42 8.31
CA PRO A 89 -25.69 11.31 8.25
C PRO A 89 -25.20 10.43 7.09
N ASP A 90 -26.05 9.53 6.59
CA ASP A 90 -25.78 8.55 5.54
C ASP A 90 -26.24 9.03 4.15
N ALA A 91 -26.79 10.23 4.05
CA ALA A 91 -27.12 10.84 2.78
C ALA A 91 -25.88 10.89 1.88
N ARG A 92 -25.98 10.31 0.68
CA ARG A 92 -24.87 10.25 -0.28
C ARG A 92 -24.88 11.46 -1.19
N ASP A 93 -23.71 12.04 -1.47
CA ASP A 93 -23.60 13.09 -2.47
C ASP A 93 -23.83 12.58 -3.90
N GLY A 94 -23.96 13.51 -4.86
CA GLY A 94 -24.18 13.20 -6.26
C GLY A 94 -22.92 12.88 -7.09
N GLU A 95 -21.72 13.20 -6.60
CA GLU A 95 -20.48 13.08 -7.38
C GLU A 95 -19.69 11.82 -7.02
N SER A 96 -19.32 11.69 -5.74
CA SER A 96 -18.48 10.62 -5.22
C SER A 96 -19.29 9.50 -4.55
N GLY A 97 -20.58 9.74 -4.30
CA GLY A 97 -21.43 8.90 -3.46
C GLY A 97 -21.01 8.93 -1.98
N TRP A 98 -20.25 9.95 -1.55
CA TRP A 98 -19.77 10.07 -0.18
C TRP A 98 -20.87 10.55 0.76
N SER A 99 -20.88 9.97 1.96
CA SER A 99 -21.60 10.53 3.11
C SER A 99 -20.76 11.59 3.83
N SER A 100 -21.35 12.20 4.86
CA SER A 100 -20.65 13.15 5.71
C SER A 100 -19.47 12.50 6.44
N LEU A 101 -19.62 11.24 6.87
CA LEU A 101 -18.54 10.52 7.56
C LEU A 101 -17.34 10.25 6.65
N HIS A 102 -17.56 9.93 5.37
CA HIS A 102 -16.48 9.80 4.39
C HIS A 102 -15.66 11.09 4.27
N ARG A 103 -16.32 12.24 4.18
CA ARG A 103 -15.66 13.55 4.11
C ARG A 103 -14.88 13.85 5.38
N ALA A 104 -15.50 13.63 6.54
CA ALA A 104 -14.87 13.90 7.83
C ALA A 104 -13.57 13.11 7.98
N LEU A 105 -13.58 11.82 7.63
CA LEU A 105 -12.39 10.97 7.73
C LEU A 105 -11.35 11.27 6.65
N HIS A 106 -11.76 11.59 5.42
CA HIS A 106 -10.84 11.94 4.33
C HIS A 106 -10.02 13.21 4.60
N PHE A 107 -10.65 14.23 5.19
CA PHE A 107 -10.00 15.50 5.52
C PHE A 107 -9.38 15.53 6.93
N GLY A 108 -9.45 14.42 7.68
CA GLY A 108 -8.92 14.35 9.04
C GLY A 108 -9.72 15.14 10.08
N HIS A 109 -10.98 15.46 9.80
CA HIS A 109 -11.90 16.16 10.71
C HIS A 109 -12.47 15.22 11.77
N LEU A 110 -11.60 14.74 12.68
CA LEU A 110 -11.95 13.69 13.65
C LEU A 110 -13.05 14.10 14.63
N ALA A 111 -13.13 15.38 15.00
CA ALA A 111 -14.20 15.91 15.84
C ALA A 111 -15.57 15.83 15.13
N ALA A 112 -15.63 16.18 13.84
CA ALA A 112 -16.85 16.04 13.04
C ALA A 112 -17.22 14.57 12.85
N ALA A 113 -16.23 13.71 12.58
CA ALA A 113 -16.43 12.27 12.46
C ALA A 113 -17.00 11.66 13.76
N SER A 114 -16.48 12.06 14.93
CA SER A 114 -17.00 11.63 16.23
C SER A 114 -18.46 12.03 16.40
N VAL A 115 -18.84 13.27 16.07
CA VAL A 115 -20.23 13.74 16.18
C VAL A 115 -21.15 12.97 15.22
N LEU A 116 -20.69 12.71 13.99
CA LEU A 116 -21.44 11.92 13.00
C LEU A 116 -21.68 10.48 13.48
N LEU A 117 -20.65 9.82 14.02
CA LEU A 117 -20.77 8.46 14.58
C LEU A 117 -21.73 8.40 15.78
N GLN A 118 -21.68 9.41 16.66
CA GLN A 118 -22.61 9.53 17.79
C GLN A 118 -24.07 9.64 17.33
N HIS A 119 -24.31 10.20 16.15
CA HIS A 119 -25.63 10.35 15.55
C HIS A 119 -25.95 9.24 14.53
N GLY A 120 -25.27 8.09 14.63
CA GLY A 120 -25.62 6.88 13.88
C GLY A 120 -25.09 6.81 12.45
N ALA A 121 -24.12 7.65 12.07
CA ALA A 121 -23.47 7.54 10.75
C ALA A 121 -22.89 6.13 10.53
N SER A 122 -23.24 5.51 9.42
CA SER A 122 -22.78 4.15 9.11
C SER A 122 -21.32 4.13 8.71
N ILE A 123 -20.55 3.28 9.42
CA ILE A 123 -19.17 2.96 9.10
C ILE A 123 -19.03 1.96 7.94
N THR A 124 -20.12 1.34 7.51
CA THR A 124 -20.13 0.32 6.44
C THR A 124 -20.72 0.84 5.12
N LEU A 125 -21.20 2.08 5.10
CA LEU A 125 -21.80 2.69 3.92
C LEU A 125 -20.76 2.83 2.80
N GLU A 126 -21.03 2.28 1.62
CA GLU A 126 -20.09 2.33 0.50
C GLU A 126 -20.30 3.56 -0.40
N ASP A 127 -19.20 4.17 -0.84
CA ASP A 127 -19.19 5.22 -1.86
C ASP A 127 -19.37 4.69 -3.29
N SER A 128 -19.39 5.58 -4.30
CA SER A 128 -19.50 5.19 -5.72
C SER A 128 -18.29 4.38 -6.22
N LYS A 129 -17.23 4.25 -5.42
CA LYS A 129 -16.01 3.47 -5.68
C LYS A 129 -15.91 2.25 -4.75
N SER A 130 -16.99 1.88 -4.05
CA SER A 130 -17.06 0.77 -3.08
C SER A 130 -16.12 0.90 -1.88
N ARG A 131 -15.75 2.13 -1.49
CA ARG A 131 -14.97 2.41 -0.28
C ARG A 131 -15.90 2.73 0.87
N ILE A 132 -15.57 2.29 2.07
CA ILE A 132 -16.27 2.65 3.31
C ILE A 132 -15.54 3.85 3.96
N PRO A 133 -16.17 4.61 4.90
CA PRO A 133 -15.58 5.83 5.44
C PRO A 133 -14.18 5.64 6.03
N VAL A 134 -13.96 4.52 6.74
CA VAL A 134 -12.66 4.19 7.35
C VAL A 134 -11.55 3.86 6.34
N ASP A 135 -11.90 3.57 5.08
CA ASP A 135 -10.90 3.40 4.01
C ASP A 135 -10.19 4.72 3.69
N LEU A 136 -10.82 5.86 4.00
CA LEU A 136 -10.30 7.20 3.72
C LEU A 136 -9.41 7.76 4.84
N LEU A 137 -9.28 7.05 5.97
CA LEU A 137 -8.38 7.38 7.09
C LEU A 137 -6.90 7.16 6.75
N SER A 138 -6.61 6.31 5.77
CA SER A 138 -5.24 5.99 5.39
C SER A 138 -4.80 6.91 4.26
N GLY A 139 -3.81 7.77 4.54
CA GLY A 139 -3.04 8.45 3.50
C GLY A 139 -2.39 7.44 2.53
N SER A 140 -1.78 7.97 1.47
CA SER A 140 -1.06 7.20 0.45
C SER A 140 -0.24 6.06 1.04
N VAL A 141 -0.40 4.85 0.51
CA VAL A 141 0.32 3.59 0.74
C VAL A 141 1.80 3.70 0.31
N PHE A 142 2.46 4.82 0.60
CA PHE A 142 3.89 4.95 0.39
C PHE A 142 4.61 4.10 1.44
N GLN A 143 4.95 2.90 1.00
CA GLN A 143 6.11 2.15 1.48
C GLN A 143 5.95 1.52 2.88
N ALA A 144 5.11 0.49 2.97
CA ALA A 144 5.17 -0.54 4.01
C ALA A 144 6.41 -1.47 3.86
N LEU A 145 7.55 -0.90 3.47
CA LEU A 145 8.88 -1.52 3.42
C LEU A 145 9.83 -0.85 4.42
N GLY A 146 9.29 -0.27 5.50
CA GLY A 146 10.04 0.07 6.70
C GLY A 146 10.18 -1.17 7.59
N ASN A 147 11.34 -1.32 8.22
CA ASN A 147 11.70 -2.49 9.04
C ASN A 147 11.04 -2.48 10.43
N GLU A 148 9.87 -1.86 10.59
CA GLU A 148 9.28 -1.60 11.89
C GLU A 148 7.92 -2.29 12.06
N HIS A 149 7.76 -2.90 13.23
CA HIS A 149 6.61 -3.65 13.72
C HIS A 149 5.38 -2.77 13.94
N SER A 150 4.87 -2.09 12.90
CA SER A 150 3.47 -1.68 12.88
C SER A 150 2.63 -2.89 12.46
N SER A 151 1.61 -3.24 13.24
CA SER A 151 0.75 -4.41 13.04
C SER A 151 -0.14 -4.29 11.80
N VAL A 152 0.47 -4.46 10.63
CA VAL A 152 -0.26 -4.56 9.38
C VAL A 152 -0.71 -6.00 9.25
N ALA A 153 -1.99 -6.31 9.48
CA ALA A 153 -2.46 -7.63 9.09
C ALA A 153 -2.50 -7.66 7.56
N THR A 154 -1.88 -8.68 7.00
CA THR A 154 -1.81 -8.86 5.54
C THR A 154 -2.83 -9.90 5.13
N GLU A 155 -3.68 -9.54 4.18
CA GLU A 155 -4.60 -10.46 3.54
C GLU A 155 -4.09 -10.79 2.14
N VAL A 156 -4.16 -12.07 1.77
CA VAL A 156 -3.84 -12.51 0.41
C VAL A 156 -5.12 -12.75 -0.35
N PHE A 157 -5.27 -12.10 -1.49
CA PHE A 157 -6.36 -12.35 -2.43
C PHE A 157 -5.83 -13.05 -3.67
N SER A 158 -6.61 -13.97 -4.22
CA SER A 158 -6.30 -14.68 -5.45
C SER A 158 -7.49 -14.66 -6.41
N TRP A 159 -7.22 -14.61 -7.72
CA TRP A 159 -8.26 -14.75 -8.75
C TRP A 159 -7.70 -15.25 -10.07
N GLY A 160 -8.59 -15.61 -10.99
CA GLY A 160 -8.27 -16.24 -12.27
C GLY A 160 -8.61 -17.73 -12.25
N SER A 161 -7.82 -18.54 -12.96
CA SER A 161 -8.07 -19.98 -13.06
C SER A 161 -7.63 -20.73 -11.80
N GLY A 162 -8.53 -21.51 -11.21
CA GLY A 162 -8.23 -22.45 -10.13
C GLY A 162 -7.99 -23.89 -10.59
N ALA A 163 -7.91 -24.18 -11.89
CA ALA A 163 -7.91 -25.56 -12.41
C ALA A 163 -6.78 -26.47 -11.87
N ASN A 164 -5.73 -25.88 -11.29
CA ASN A 164 -4.60 -26.59 -10.68
C ASN A 164 -4.51 -26.30 -9.17
N TYR A 165 -5.59 -25.83 -8.54
CA TYR A 165 -5.66 -25.35 -7.16
C TYR A 165 -4.69 -24.22 -6.82
N GLN A 166 -4.14 -23.53 -7.82
CA GLN A 166 -3.14 -22.47 -7.65
C GLN A 166 -3.68 -21.19 -6.99
N LEU A 167 -5.00 -21.11 -6.78
CA LEU A 167 -5.64 -20.01 -6.04
C LEU A 167 -5.57 -20.20 -4.53
N GLY A 168 -5.52 -21.44 -4.03
CA GLY A 168 -5.42 -21.69 -2.59
C GLY A 168 -6.73 -21.47 -1.80
N THR A 169 -7.84 -21.25 -2.51
CA THR A 169 -9.18 -20.94 -1.95
C THR A 169 -10.01 -22.19 -1.66
N GLY A 170 -9.39 -23.38 -1.64
CA GLY A 170 -10.10 -24.63 -1.33
C GLY A 170 -10.78 -25.32 -2.52
N ASN A 171 -10.81 -24.71 -3.71
CA ASN A 171 -11.51 -25.26 -4.87
C ASN A 171 -10.75 -25.03 -6.19
N ALA A 172 -11.18 -25.75 -7.24
CA ALA A 172 -10.58 -25.69 -8.57
C ALA A 172 -11.29 -24.71 -9.54
N HIS A 173 -12.27 -23.94 -9.05
CA HIS A 173 -13.10 -23.09 -9.90
C HIS A 173 -12.34 -21.86 -10.41
N ILE A 174 -12.84 -21.29 -11.50
CA ILE A 174 -12.36 -19.98 -11.98
C ILE A 174 -12.98 -18.91 -11.08
N GLN A 175 -12.12 -18.16 -10.39
CA GLN A 175 -12.52 -17.02 -9.57
C GLN A 175 -12.51 -15.77 -10.46
N LYS A 176 -13.70 -15.26 -10.78
CA LYS A 176 -13.87 -14.06 -11.63
C LYS A 176 -13.53 -12.77 -10.89
N LEU A 177 -13.70 -12.78 -9.58
CA LEU A 177 -13.38 -11.66 -8.68
C LEU A 177 -12.32 -12.11 -7.67
N PRO A 178 -11.56 -11.17 -7.08
CA PRO A 178 -10.64 -11.43 -5.99
C PRO A 178 -11.31 -12.18 -4.84
N CYS A 179 -10.71 -13.31 -4.47
CA CYS A 179 -11.18 -14.16 -3.37
C CYS A 179 -10.07 -14.31 -2.34
N LYS A 180 -10.40 -14.14 -1.06
CA LYS A 180 -9.45 -14.20 0.04
C LYS A 180 -8.94 -15.63 0.22
N VAL A 181 -7.66 -15.77 0.53
CA VAL A 181 -6.99 -17.04 0.84
C VAL A 181 -6.95 -17.19 2.36
N ASP A 182 -8.07 -17.67 2.95
CA ASP A 182 -8.26 -17.68 4.41
C ASP A 182 -7.25 -18.53 5.18
N SER A 183 -6.67 -19.55 4.53
CA SER A 183 -5.64 -20.41 5.11
C SER A 183 -4.31 -19.69 5.42
N LEU A 184 -4.08 -18.50 4.85
CA LEU A 184 -2.95 -17.62 5.22
C LEU A 184 -3.35 -16.61 6.31
N GLY A 185 -4.58 -16.67 6.82
CA GLY A 185 -5.07 -15.82 7.90
C GLY A 185 -4.18 -15.91 9.14
N GLY A 186 -3.87 -14.75 9.75
CA GLY A 186 -2.98 -14.65 10.91
C GLY A 186 -1.49 -14.70 10.60
N SER A 187 -1.09 -14.98 9.35
CA SER A 187 0.31 -14.90 8.91
C SER A 187 0.60 -13.55 8.25
N PHE A 188 1.72 -12.93 8.63
CA PHE A 188 2.21 -11.70 8.00
C PHE A 188 2.93 -12.03 6.70
N ILE A 189 2.27 -11.92 5.55
CA ILE A 189 2.81 -12.22 4.22
C ILE A 189 3.55 -11.01 3.66
N LYS A 190 4.86 -11.18 3.43
CA LYS A 190 5.77 -10.15 2.90
C LYS A 190 5.83 -10.18 1.38
N LEU A 191 5.97 -11.36 0.78
CA LEU A 191 6.12 -11.53 -0.66
C LEU A 191 5.19 -12.62 -1.19
N ILE A 192 4.79 -12.47 -2.45
CA ILE A 192 3.98 -13.43 -3.20
C ILE A 192 4.60 -13.65 -4.58
N SER A 193 4.52 -14.87 -5.09
CA SER A 193 4.97 -15.21 -6.44
C SER A 193 3.99 -16.19 -7.09
N ALA A 194 3.39 -15.76 -8.20
CA ALA A 194 2.43 -16.52 -8.98
C ALA A 194 3.13 -17.21 -10.18
N GLY A 195 3.11 -18.55 -10.21
CA GLY A 195 3.66 -19.33 -11.32
C GLY A 195 2.61 -19.67 -12.40
N LYS A 196 2.78 -20.82 -13.07
CA LYS A 196 1.75 -21.37 -13.96
C LYS A 196 0.75 -22.25 -13.21
N PHE A 197 1.28 -23.22 -12.48
CA PHE A 197 0.53 -24.31 -11.86
C PHE A 197 0.48 -24.21 -10.34
N HIS A 198 1.23 -23.28 -9.77
CA HIS A 198 1.41 -23.15 -8.34
C HIS A 198 1.66 -21.69 -7.97
N SER A 199 1.58 -21.45 -6.67
CA SER A 199 1.75 -20.17 -6.02
C SER A 199 2.68 -20.32 -4.82
N VAL A 200 3.35 -19.23 -4.48
CA VAL A 200 4.30 -19.18 -3.37
C VAL A 200 4.05 -17.91 -2.56
N ALA A 201 4.04 -18.03 -1.24
CA ALA A 201 4.01 -16.91 -0.32
C ALA A 201 5.17 -17.01 0.68
N LEU A 202 5.69 -15.85 1.09
CA LEU A 202 6.75 -15.72 2.08
C LEU A 202 6.23 -14.91 3.26
N THR A 203 6.34 -15.45 4.48
CA THR A 203 6.00 -14.73 5.71
C THR A 203 7.12 -13.77 6.14
N ALA A 204 6.80 -12.80 6.99
CA ALA A 204 7.77 -11.90 7.62
C ALA A 204 8.80 -12.65 8.50
N ARG A 205 8.44 -13.85 8.99
CA ARG A 205 9.33 -14.75 9.72
C ARG A 205 10.30 -15.52 8.82
N GLY A 206 10.14 -15.43 7.50
CA GLY A 206 10.95 -16.12 6.51
C GLY A 206 10.47 -17.53 6.20
N GLU A 207 9.21 -17.85 6.46
CA GLU A 207 8.61 -19.15 6.17
C GLU A 207 7.97 -19.15 4.79
N VAL A 208 8.16 -20.24 4.04
CA VAL A 208 7.66 -20.37 2.66
C VAL A 208 6.45 -21.28 2.63
N TYR A 209 5.38 -20.80 2.00
CA TYR A 209 4.17 -21.58 1.74
C TYR A 209 3.99 -21.76 0.24
N THR A 210 3.61 -22.97 -0.17
CA THR A 210 3.40 -23.35 -1.56
C THR A 210 2.09 -24.09 -1.72
N TRP A 211 1.38 -23.86 -2.83
CA TRP A 211 0.14 -24.57 -3.14
C TRP A 211 -0.13 -24.63 -4.64
N GLY A 212 -1.03 -25.51 -5.04
CA GLY A 212 -1.38 -25.81 -6.42
C GLY A 212 -0.98 -27.22 -6.84
N PHE A 213 -0.64 -27.40 -8.12
CA PHE A 213 -0.35 -28.72 -8.68
C PHE A 213 1.16 -29.04 -8.64
N GLY A 214 1.51 -30.18 -8.03
CA GLY A 214 2.89 -30.47 -7.61
C GLY A 214 3.81 -31.22 -8.56
N ARG A 215 3.30 -31.73 -9.70
CA ARG A 215 4.03 -32.62 -10.62
C ARG A 215 5.50 -32.19 -10.87
N GLY A 216 6.44 -33.13 -10.81
CA GLY A 216 7.86 -32.85 -10.97
C GLY A 216 8.48 -32.06 -9.82
N GLY A 217 7.82 -31.99 -8.66
CA GLY A 217 8.43 -31.52 -7.42
C GLY A 217 8.31 -30.03 -7.12
N ARG A 218 7.66 -29.22 -7.97
CA ARG A 218 7.70 -27.74 -7.90
C ARG A 218 7.16 -27.11 -6.61
N LEU A 219 6.46 -27.88 -5.77
CA LEU A 219 5.94 -27.38 -4.49
C LEU A 219 6.93 -27.55 -3.34
N GLY A 220 7.97 -28.39 -3.46
CA GLY A 220 8.96 -28.51 -2.39
C GLY A 220 8.55 -29.46 -1.26
N HIS A 221 7.48 -30.26 -1.44
CA HIS A 221 7.02 -31.25 -0.47
C HIS A 221 7.55 -32.66 -0.80
N PRO A 222 7.95 -33.45 0.21
CA PRO A 222 8.52 -34.78 0.01
C PRO A 222 7.50 -35.85 -0.41
N ASP A 223 6.20 -35.56 -0.27
CA ASP A 223 5.11 -36.51 -0.48
C ASP A 223 5.06 -36.96 -1.95
N PHE A 224 5.14 -38.27 -2.19
CA PHE A 224 5.18 -38.85 -3.53
C PHE A 224 4.00 -38.44 -4.39
N ASP A 225 2.78 -38.53 -3.85
CA ASP A 225 1.55 -38.23 -4.57
C ASP A 225 1.51 -36.77 -5.06
N ILE A 226 2.10 -35.86 -4.30
CA ILE A 226 2.18 -34.43 -4.66
C ILE A 226 3.16 -34.24 -5.82
N HIS A 227 4.38 -34.77 -5.69
CA HIS A 227 5.41 -34.53 -6.70
C HIS A 227 5.28 -35.44 -7.93
N SER A 228 4.56 -36.56 -7.87
CA SER A 228 4.13 -37.36 -9.02
C SER A 228 3.01 -36.66 -9.81
N GLY A 229 2.20 -35.84 -9.12
CA GLY A 229 1.05 -35.14 -9.68
C GLY A 229 -0.26 -35.93 -9.58
N GLN A 230 -0.33 -36.93 -8.70
CA GLN A 230 -1.58 -37.62 -8.34
C GLN A 230 -2.44 -36.76 -7.41
N ALA A 231 -1.82 -35.98 -6.53
CA ALA A 231 -2.48 -35.05 -5.62
C ALA A 231 -2.03 -33.60 -5.84
N ALA A 232 -2.93 -32.66 -5.57
CA ALA A 232 -2.64 -31.23 -5.51
C ALA A 232 -2.61 -30.76 -4.05
N VAL A 233 -1.88 -29.69 -3.78
CA VAL A 233 -1.93 -28.98 -2.51
C VAL A 233 -3.01 -27.90 -2.64
N ILE A 234 -4.17 -28.17 -2.05
CA ILE A 234 -5.40 -27.39 -2.27
C ILE A 234 -5.35 -26.03 -1.56
N THR A 235 -4.72 -25.98 -0.39
CA THR A 235 -4.50 -24.78 0.42
C THR A 235 -3.01 -24.60 0.73
N PRO A 236 -2.53 -23.35 0.88
CA PRO A 236 -1.17 -23.02 1.31
C PRO A 236 -0.59 -23.98 2.36
N ARG A 237 0.46 -24.72 1.99
CA ARG A 237 1.19 -25.63 2.87
C ARG A 237 2.63 -25.13 3.05
N GLN A 238 3.12 -25.12 4.29
CA GLN A 238 4.49 -24.71 4.59
C GLN A 238 5.50 -25.71 4.02
N VAL A 239 6.58 -25.20 3.43
CA VAL A 239 7.74 -25.99 2.98
C VAL A 239 8.72 -26.13 4.13
N THR A 240 8.75 -27.30 4.76
CA THR A 240 9.58 -27.58 5.94
C THR A 240 10.81 -28.43 5.62
N SER A 241 10.69 -29.37 4.67
CA SER A 241 11.78 -30.26 4.27
C SER A 241 12.86 -29.53 3.46
N GLY A 242 14.13 -29.83 3.72
CA GLY A 242 15.29 -29.35 2.94
C GLY A 242 15.83 -27.97 3.32
N LEU A 243 15.03 -27.11 3.98
CA LEU A 243 15.48 -25.77 4.40
C LEU A 243 16.13 -25.73 5.78
N GLY A 244 15.72 -26.63 6.69
CA GLY A 244 16.16 -26.61 8.09
C GLY A 244 15.67 -25.34 8.80
N SER A 245 16.53 -24.73 9.63
CA SER A 245 16.24 -23.50 10.38
C SER A 245 16.43 -22.19 9.59
N ARG A 246 16.71 -22.28 8.28
CA ARG A 246 17.04 -21.11 7.45
C ARG A 246 15.82 -20.25 7.19
N ARG A 247 15.97 -18.93 7.33
CA ARG A 247 14.95 -17.94 6.99
C ARG A 247 15.09 -17.46 5.56
N VAL A 248 13.97 -17.41 4.84
CA VAL A 248 13.90 -16.99 3.44
C VAL A 248 13.67 -15.49 3.33
N MET A 249 14.28 -14.85 2.34
CA MET A 249 14.16 -13.39 2.11
C MET A 249 13.66 -13.04 0.71
N ALA A 250 13.84 -13.91 -0.29
CA ALA A 250 13.33 -13.73 -1.64
C ALA A 250 12.77 -15.04 -2.21
N ILE A 251 11.73 -14.93 -3.03
CA ILE A 251 11.03 -16.05 -3.67
C ILE A 251 10.75 -15.74 -5.14
N ALA A 252 10.81 -16.76 -5.99
CA ALA A 252 10.37 -16.70 -7.38
C ALA A 252 9.79 -18.04 -7.84
N ALA A 253 8.60 -17.99 -8.44
CA ALA A 253 7.86 -19.13 -8.93
C ALA A 253 7.75 -19.09 -10.46
N ALA A 254 8.08 -20.20 -11.11
CA ALA A 254 7.93 -20.34 -12.55
C ALA A 254 6.94 -21.45 -12.92
N LYS A 255 6.94 -21.85 -14.20
CA LYS A 255 6.10 -22.94 -14.68
C LYS A 255 6.46 -24.29 -14.05
N HIS A 256 7.75 -24.56 -13.88
CA HIS A 256 8.24 -25.92 -13.60
C HIS A 256 9.11 -26.04 -12.36
N HIS A 257 9.52 -24.93 -11.76
CA HIS A 257 10.44 -24.90 -10.65
C HIS A 257 10.22 -23.64 -9.79
N THR A 258 10.84 -23.65 -8.61
CA THR A 258 10.79 -22.57 -7.64
C THR A 258 12.20 -22.29 -7.15
N VAL A 259 12.48 -21.00 -6.94
CA VAL A 259 13.78 -20.48 -6.54
C VAL A 259 13.58 -19.59 -5.34
N ILE A 260 14.44 -19.73 -4.34
CA ILE A 260 14.45 -18.85 -3.18
C ILE A 260 15.88 -18.45 -2.82
N ALA A 261 16.02 -17.34 -2.12
CA ALA A 261 17.25 -16.97 -1.43
C ALA A 261 16.98 -16.81 0.08
N THR A 262 17.92 -17.28 0.90
CA THR A 262 17.87 -17.14 2.36
C THR A 262 18.40 -15.78 2.82
N GLN A 263 18.16 -15.40 4.07
CA GLN A 263 18.78 -14.22 4.68
C GLN A 263 20.31 -14.30 4.70
N GLY A 264 20.87 -15.51 4.73
CA GLY A 264 22.31 -15.76 4.58
C GLY A 264 22.82 -15.67 3.13
N GLY A 265 21.93 -15.45 2.16
CA GLY A 265 22.24 -15.36 0.72
C GLY A 265 22.45 -16.70 0.02
N GLU A 266 22.09 -17.82 0.65
CA GLU A 266 22.13 -19.13 0.00
C GLU A 266 20.92 -19.29 -0.93
N VAL A 267 21.14 -19.84 -2.13
CA VAL A 267 20.07 -20.13 -3.09
C VAL A 267 19.64 -21.59 -3.00
N PHE A 268 18.33 -21.81 -2.92
CA PHE A 268 17.71 -23.14 -3.00
C PHE A 268 16.77 -23.20 -4.19
N THR A 269 16.82 -24.31 -4.91
CA THR A 269 15.99 -24.58 -6.09
C THR A 269 15.39 -25.98 -6.03
N TRP A 270 14.17 -26.13 -6.53
CA TRP A 270 13.48 -27.42 -6.65
C TRP A 270 12.43 -27.39 -7.76
N GLY A 271 11.98 -28.55 -8.21
CA GLY A 271 11.10 -28.75 -9.35
C GLY A 271 11.77 -29.51 -10.49
N SER A 272 11.46 -29.18 -11.74
CA SER A 272 12.07 -29.81 -12.91
C SER A 272 13.40 -29.16 -13.30
N ASN A 273 14.34 -29.98 -13.73
CA ASN A 273 15.69 -29.60 -14.15
C ASN A 273 16.05 -30.07 -15.57
N ARG A 274 15.06 -30.41 -16.39
CA ARG A 274 15.27 -30.95 -17.76
C ARG A 274 16.07 -30.03 -18.69
N GLU A 275 16.19 -28.76 -18.33
CA GLU A 275 16.93 -27.75 -19.07
C GLU A 275 17.99 -27.10 -18.17
N GLY A 276 18.40 -27.75 -17.08
CA GLY A 276 19.41 -27.25 -16.14
C GLY A 276 18.98 -26.11 -15.21
N GLN A 277 17.71 -25.71 -15.23
CA GLN A 277 17.20 -24.53 -14.49
C GLN A 277 17.33 -24.59 -12.96
N LEU A 278 17.64 -25.75 -12.36
CA LEU A 278 17.91 -25.85 -10.93
C LEU A 278 19.35 -25.49 -10.55
N GLY A 279 20.29 -25.50 -11.51
CA GLY A 279 21.67 -25.06 -11.25
C GLY A 279 22.60 -26.14 -10.68
N TYR A 280 22.22 -27.42 -10.85
CA TYR A 280 23.10 -28.55 -10.62
C TYR A 280 22.86 -29.67 -11.67
N PRO A 281 23.90 -30.44 -12.03
CA PRO A 281 23.81 -31.51 -13.02
C PRO A 281 23.19 -32.80 -12.46
N SER A 282 22.94 -33.76 -13.35
CA SER A 282 22.62 -35.16 -13.04
C SER A 282 21.33 -35.42 -12.24
N VAL A 283 20.40 -34.45 -12.26
CA VAL A 283 19.09 -34.57 -11.62
C VAL A 283 18.06 -34.07 -12.63
N ASP A 284 17.01 -34.83 -12.92
CA ASP A 284 15.93 -34.38 -13.82
C ASP A 284 14.81 -33.64 -13.07
N THR A 285 14.59 -34.02 -11.82
CA THR A 285 13.60 -33.42 -10.92
C THR A 285 14.08 -33.48 -9.48
N GLN A 286 13.81 -32.43 -8.72
CA GLN A 286 14.11 -32.34 -7.31
C GLN A 286 12.81 -32.00 -6.55
N PRO A 287 12.26 -32.91 -5.70
CA PRO A 287 10.98 -32.70 -5.04
C PRO A 287 11.01 -31.73 -3.85
N THR A 288 12.16 -31.59 -3.20
CA THR A 288 12.35 -30.74 -2.01
C THR A 288 13.46 -29.72 -2.23
N PRO A 289 13.43 -28.54 -1.58
CA PRO A 289 14.47 -27.54 -1.69
C PRO A 289 15.88 -28.11 -1.58
N ARG A 290 16.72 -27.88 -2.61
CA ARG A 290 18.14 -28.25 -2.62
C ARG A 290 19.00 -27.02 -2.86
N ARG A 291 20.06 -26.88 -2.07
CA ARG A 291 21.01 -25.78 -2.21
C ARG A 291 21.76 -25.87 -3.54
N VAL A 292 21.90 -24.75 -4.22
CA VAL A 292 22.76 -24.59 -5.40
C VAL A 292 24.19 -24.35 -4.94
N SER A 293 24.89 -25.42 -4.59
CA SER A 293 26.19 -25.31 -3.92
C SER A 293 27.22 -24.53 -4.74
N SER A 294 27.20 -24.62 -6.08
CA SER A 294 28.11 -23.89 -6.97
C SER A 294 28.07 -22.37 -6.83
N LEU A 295 26.97 -21.79 -6.33
CA LEU A 295 26.90 -20.36 -6.00
C LEU A 295 27.55 -20.08 -4.64
N ARG A 296 28.63 -19.31 -4.67
CA ARG A 296 29.38 -18.87 -3.48
C ARG A 296 29.01 -17.44 -3.05
N SER A 297 28.66 -16.58 -3.99
CA SER A 297 28.27 -15.18 -3.72
C SER A 297 26.96 -15.13 -2.94
N LYS A 298 26.82 -14.12 -2.07
CA LYS A 298 25.62 -13.88 -1.29
C LYS A 298 24.54 -13.30 -2.19
N ILE A 299 23.42 -14.01 -2.36
CA ILE A 299 22.35 -13.61 -3.27
C ILE A 299 21.29 -12.74 -2.58
N VAL A 300 20.87 -11.65 -3.24
CA VAL A 300 19.88 -10.68 -2.72
C VAL A 300 18.59 -10.62 -3.54
N ALA A 301 18.61 -11.05 -4.80
CA ALA A 301 17.42 -11.11 -5.65
C ALA A 301 17.41 -12.36 -6.52
N VAL A 302 16.23 -12.92 -6.75
CA VAL A 302 16.01 -14.14 -7.53
C VAL A 302 14.88 -13.95 -8.55
N ALA A 303 15.02 -14.58 -9.71
CA ALA A 303 13.99 -14.66 -10.73
C ALA A 303 13.97 -16.06 -11.35
N ALA A 304 12.76 -16.60 -11.52
CA ALA A 304 12.52 -17.92 -12.09
C ALA A 304 11.73 -17.76 -13.40
N ALA A 305 12.22 -18.35 -14.48
CA ALA A 305 11.53 -18.39 -15.76
C ALA A 305 11.21 -19.83 -16.17
N ASN A 306 10.55 -20.03 -17.32
CA ASN A 306 10.06 -21.37 -17.70
C ASN A 306 11.16 -22.43 -17.76
N LYS A 307 12.36 -22.06 -18.20
CA LYS A 307 13.47 -22.97 -18.46
C LYS A 307 14.84 -22.41 -18.02
N HIS A 308 14.89 -21.26 -17.38
CA HIS A 308 16.13 -20.65 -16.91
C HIS A 308 15.88 -19.91 -15.60
N THR A 309 16.97 -19.61 -14.91
CA THR A 309 16.97 -18.93 -13.62
C THR A 309 17.99 -17.82 -13.68
N ALA A 310 17.71 -16.71 -12.98
CA ALA A 310 18.61 -15.58 -12.86
C ALA A 310 18.61 -15.06 -11.42
N VAL A 311 19.77 -14.68 -10.92
CA VAL A 311 19.93 -14.15 -9.56
C VAL A 311 20.93 -12.99 -9.55
N VAL A 312 20.85 -12.15 -8.53
CA VAL A 312 21.76 -11.00 -8.30
C VAL A 312 22.44 -11.14 -6.95
N SER A 313 23.76 -10.99 -6.92
CA SER A 313 24.54 -10.97 -5.66
C SER A 313 24.47 -9.60 -4.96
N ASP A 314 24.85 -9.56 -3.69
CA ASP A 314 25.02 -8.32 -2.92
C ASP A 314 26.10 -7.39 -3.50
N LEU A 315 27.08 -7.96 -4.23
CA LEU A 315 28.08 -7.23 -5.00
C LEU A 315 27.56 -6.72 -6.36
N GLY A 316 26.30 -7.01 -6.69
CA GLY A 316 25.66 -6.58 -7.93
C GLY A 316 25.97 -7.41 -9.16
N GLU A 317 26.57 -8.60 -8.99
CA GLU A 317 26.83 -9.54 -10.08
C GLU A 317 25.56 -10.30 -10.45
N VAL A 318 25.36 -10.55 -11.75
CA VAL A 318 24.22 -11.34 -12.24
C VAL A 318 24.69 -12.72 -12.63
N PHE A 319 24.06 -13.74 -12.06
CA PHE A 319 24.25 -15.13 -12.46
C PHE A 319 23.00 -15.64 -13.16
N THR A 320 23.19 -16.35 -14.27
CA THR A 320 22.11 -17.02 -15.01
C THR A 320 22.47 -18.49 -15.20
N TRP A 321 21.46 -19.34 -15.44
CA TRP A 321 21.65 -20.73 -15.87
C TRP A 321 20.35 -21.32 -16.42
N GLY A 322 20.46 -22.48 -17.08
CA GLY A 322 19.37 -23.21 -17.68
C GLY A 322 19.40 -23.18 -19.21
N CYS A 323 18.23 -23.08 -19.84
CA CYS A 323 18.10 -23.05 -21.30
C CYS A 323 18.66 -21.76 -21.91
N ASN A 324 19.39 -21.86 -23.03
CA ASN A 324 19.93 -20.70 -23.77
C ASN A 324 19.54 -20.66 -25.27
N ARG A 325 18.41 -21.26 -25.64
CA ARG A 325 17.98 -21.35 -27.05
C ARG A 325 17.70 -19.98 -27.69
N GLU A 326 17.26 -19.01 -26.90
CA GLU A 326 16.91 -17.66 -27.36
C GLU A 326 17.89 -16.59 -26.84
N GLY A 327 19.05 -17.00 -26.33
CA GLY A 327 20.04 -16.08 -25.75
C GLY A 327 19.70 -15.57 -24.34
N GLN A 328 18.71 -16.17 -23.66
CA GLN A 328 18.20 -15.69 -22.36
C GLN A 328 19.20 -15.72 -21.21
N LEU A 329 20.36 -16.37 -21.39
CA LEU A 329 21.43 -16.39 -20.38
C LEU A 329 22.37 -15.19 -20.47
N GLY A 330 22.48 -14.53 -21.63
CA GLY A 330 23.26 -13.29 -21.77
C GLY A 330 24.77 -13.50 -22.02
N TYR A 331 25.19 -14.70 -22.42
CA TYR A 331 26.60 -15.06 -22.63
C TYR A 331 27.15 -14.71 -24.02
N GLY A 332 26.41 -13.95 -24.82
CA GLY A 332 26.80 -13.65 -26.20
C GLY A 332 26.57 -14.80 -27.19
N THR A 333 25.95 -15.90 -26.74
CA THR A 333 25.58 -17.03 -27.59
C THR A 333 24.08 -17.37 -27.48
N SER A 334 23.54 -17.95 -28.54
CA SER A 334 22.27 -18.68 -28.58
C SER A 334 22.53 -20.02 -29.27
N ASN A 335 21.77 -21.07 -28.93
CA ASN A 335 21.94 -22.46 -29.44
C ASN A 335 22.99 -23.33 -28.72
N SER A 336 23.53 -22.89 -27.58
CA SER A 336 24.32 -23.78 -26.72
C SER A 336 23.43 -24.79 -25.99
N ALA A 337 24.01 -25.95 -25.64
CA ALA A 337 23.39 -26.89 -24.71
C ALA A 337 22.95 -26.16 -23.43
N SER A 338 21.89 -26.67 -22.80
CA SER A 338 21.40 -26.11 -21.54
C SER A 338 22.51 -26.11 -20.48
N ASN A 339 22.66 -24.99 -19.77
CA ASN A 339 23.67 -24.83 -18.76
C ASN A 339 23.13 -25.27 -17.39
N TYR A 340 23.73 -26.30 -16.82
CA TYR A 340 23.33 -26.87 -15.54
C TYR A 340 24.01 -26.19 -14.35
N THR A 341 24.91 -25.23 -14.58
CA THR A 341 25.64 -24.54 -13.53
C THR A 341 25.48 -23.02 -13.66
N PRO A 342 25.27 -22.30 -12.55
CA PRO A 342 25.27 -20.84 -12.53
C PRO A 342 26.57 -20.26 -13.09
N HIS A 343 26.44 -19.35 -14.06
CA HIS A 343 27.55 -18.54 -14.55
C HIS A 343 27.21 -17.06 -14.52
N VAL A 344 28.24 -16.27 -14.25
CA VAL A 344 28.15 -14.81 -14.25
C VAL A 344 27.97 -14.29 -15.68
N VAL A 345 27.18 -13.22 -15.82
CA VAL A 345 26.98 -12.52 -17.09
C VAL A 345 28.09 -11.48 -17.24
N GLU A 346 29.24 -11.89 -17.80
CA GLU A 346 30.47 -11.08 -17.87
C GLU A 346 30.29 -9.70 -18.53
N SER A 347 29.37 -9.58 -19.48
CA SER A 347 29.10 -8.30 -20.16
C SER A 347 28.50 -7.22 -19.26
N LEU A 348 28.01 -7.59 -18.07
CA LEU A 348 27.48 -6.67 -17.05
C LEU A 348 28.50 -6.38 -15.93
N LYS A 349 29.73 -6.88 -16.03
CA LYS A 349 30.77 -6.66 -15.03
C LYS A 349 31.06 -5.16 -14.87
N GLY A 350 31.22 -4.73 -13.63
CA GLY A 350 31.41 -3.31 -13.28
C GLY A 350 30.11 -2.50 -13.14
N LYS A 351 28.94 -3.11 -13.39
CA LYS A 351 27.64 -2.54 -13.03
C LYS A 351 27.21 -3.03 -11.66
N THR A 352 26.54 -2.15 -10.90
CA THR A 352 25.97 -2.51 -9.58
C THR A 352 24.49 -2.79 -9.76
N LEU A 353 24.13 -4.07 -9.95
CA LEU A 353 22.75 -4.47 -10.18
C LEU A 353 22.05 -4.86 -8.87
N THR A 354 20.74 -4.57 -8.77
CA THR A 354 19.98 -4.72 -7.52
C THR A 354 18.74 -5.58 -7.68
N ARG A 355 18.17 -5.67 -8.88
CA ARG A 355 16.96 -6.48 -9.14
C ARG A 355 17.07 -7.24 -10.45
N VAL A 356 16.36 -8.36 -10.51
CA VAL A 356 16.23 -9.20 -11.69
C VAL A 356 14.78 -9.65 -11.84
N SER A 357 14.31 -9.71 -13.08
CA SER A 357 13.05 -10.33 -13.45
C SER A 357 13.28 -11.12 -14.74
N ALA A 358 12.64 -12.28 -14.86
CA ALA A 358 12.84 -13.16 -16.01
C ALA A 358 11.51 -13.78 -16.43
N ALA A 359 11.31 -13.90 -17.73
CA ALA A 359 10.09 -14.49 -18.27
C ALA A 359 10.37 -15.20 -19.59
N LYS A 360 9.96 -16.48 -19.64
CA LYS A 360 9.97 -17.44 -20.76
C LYS A 360 11.26 -17.52 -21.61
N TYR A 361 11.64 -16.43 -22.28
CA TYR A 361 12.72 -16.33 -23.26
C TYR A 361 13.67 -15.14 -23.02
N HIS A 362 13.48 -14.36 -21.96
CA HIS A 362 14.27 -13.16 -21.73
C HIS A 362 14.43 -12.83 -20.24
N THR A 363 15.40 -11.98 -19.96
CA THR A 363 15.79 -11.53 -18.62
C THR A 363 16.00 -10.02 -18.65
N ILE A 364 15.56 -9.36 -17.58
CA ILE A 364 15.75 -7.93 -17.35
C ILE A 364 16.36 -7.71 -15.97
N VAL A 365 17.23 -6.70 -15.86
CA VAL A 365 17.89 -6.32 -14.60
C VAL A 365 17.87 -4.82 -14.42
N LEU A 366 17.91 -4.40 -13.16
CA LEU A 366 17.91 -3.01 -12.73
C LEU A 366 19.18 -2.70 -11.95
N GLY A 367 19.87 -1.64 -12.32
CA GLY A 367 21.01 -1.05 -11.62
C GLY A 367 20.59 -0.17 -10.44
N SER A 368 21.49 0.00 -9.47
CA SER A 368 21.32 0.98 -8.38
C SER A 368 21.27 2.43 -8.87
N ASP A 369 21.75 2.69 -10.09
CA ASP A 369 21.74 3.96 -10.81
C ASP A 369 20.46 4.18 -11.64
N GLY A 370 19.48 3.28 -11.53
CA GLY A 370 18.24 3.31 -12.31
C GLY A 370 18.39 2.80 -13.75
N GLU A 371 19.55 2.25 -14.14
CA GLU A 371 19.74 1.68 -15.47
C GLU A 371 19.06 0.32 -15.64
N VAL A 372 18.38 0.13 -16.77
CA VAL A 372 17.73 -1.14 -17.10
C VAL A 372 18.46 -1.80 -18.26
N PHE A 373 18.78 -3.09 -18.09
CA PHE A 373 19.36 -3.93 -19.15
C PHE A 373 18.43 -5.11 -19.43
N THR A 374 18.38 -5.54 -20.69
CA THR A 374 17.55 -6.65 -21.15
C THR A 374 18.29 -7.49 -22.18
N TRP A 375 18.00 -8.80 -22.21
CA TRP A 375 18.49 -9.76 -23.20
C TRP A 375 17.58 -10.98 -23.27
N GLY A 376 17.78 -11.83 -24.27
CA GLY A 376 16.90 -12.90 -24.70
C GLY A 376 16.08 -12.52 -25.93
N HIS A 377 15.14 -13.38 -26.35
CA HIS A 377 14.43 -13.21 -27.63
C HIS A 377 15.38 -12.91 -28.80
N ARG A 378 16.46 -13.70 -28.93
CA ARG A 378 17.56 -13.58 -29.90
C ARG A 378 18.57 -12.46 -29.63
N LEU A 379 18.34 -11.60 -28.64
CA LEU A 379 19.36 -10.68 -28.14
C LEU A 379 20.27 -11.43 -27.16
N VAL A 380 21.43 -11.90 -27.64
CA VAL A 380 22.33 -12.79 -26.86
C VAL A 380 23.21 -12.07 -25.85
N THR A 381 23.34 -10.76 -25.96
CA THR A 381 24.09 -9.90 -25.02
C THR A 381 23.16 -8.87 -24.38
N PRO A 382 23.29 -8.61 -23.06
CA PRO A 382 22.63 -7.52 -22.36
C PRO A 382 22.75 -6.18 -23.10
N LYS A 383 21.61 -5.57 -23.41
CA LYS A 383 21.51 -4.24 -24.02
C LYS A 383 20.77 -3.30 -23.07
N ARG A 384 21.28 -2.08 -22.93
CA ARG A 384 20.65 -1.03 -22.12
C ARG A 384 19.36 -0.55 -22.79
N VAL A 385 18.28 -0.46 -22.01
CA VAL A 385 17.00 0.13 -22.44
C VAL A 385 17.02 1.62 -22.14
N VAL A 386 16.70 2.44 -23.14
CA VAL A 386 16.58 3.90 -22.95
C VAL A 386 15.17 4.22 -22.47
N VAL A 387 15.03 4.51 -21.18
CA VAL A 387 13.77 4.96 -20.57
C VAL A 387 13.75 6.49 -20.57
N SER A 388 12.90 7.08 -21.41
CA SER A 388 12.77 8.53 -21.54
C SER A 388 11.32 8.94 -21.81
N ARG A 389 10.95 10.15 -21.36
CA ARG A 389 9.62 10.73 -21.68
C ARG A 389 9.64 11.25 -23.11
N ASN A 390 8.84 10.63 -23.99
CA ASN A 390 8.62 11.15 -25.34
C ASN A 390 7.66 12.33 -25.28
N LEU A 391 8.19 13.55 -25.17
CA LEU A 391 7.42 14.78 -25.35
C LEU A 391 6.91 14.83 -26.79
N LYS A 392 5.59 14.82 -27.01
CA LYS A 392 5.03 15.13 -28.33
C LYS A 392 5.47 16.55 -28.68
N LYS A 393 6.21 16.72 -29.78
CA LYS A 393 6.46 18.05 -30.38
C LYS A 393 5.13 18.71 -30.70
N SER A 394 4.86 19.86 -30.11
CA SER A 394 3.95 20.85 -30.69
C SER A 394 4.83 21.84 -31.45
N GLY A 395 4.81 21.81 -32.79
CA GLY A 395 5.55 22.75 -33.65
C GLY A 395 6.98 22.34 -34.07
N SER A 396 7.62 23.23 -34.84
CA SER A 396 8.93 23.05 -35.51
C SER A 396 10.15 23.24 -34.59
N THR A 397 9.96 23.76 -33.38
CA THR A 397 11.03 23.95 -32.40
C THR A 397 11.12 22.75 -31.45
N PRO A 398 12.25 22.01 -31.40
CA PRO A 398 12.47 21.02 -30.37
C PRO A 398 12.64 21.74 -29.03
N LEU A 399 11.61 21.71 -28.19
CA LEU A 399 11.71 22.14 -26.79
C LEU A 399 12.63 21.15 -26.06
N LYS A 400 13.93 21.49 -25.95
CA LYS A 400 14.88 20.85 -25.05
C LYS A 400 14.53 21.24 -23.61
N PHE A 401 13.48 20.64 -23.06
CA PHE A 401 13.30 20.66 -21.62
C PHE A 401 14.39 19.79 -20.99
N HIS A 402 15.41 20.45 -20.47
CA HIS A 402 16.38 19.83 -19.58
C HIS A 402 15.66 19.61 -18.25
N ARG A 403 14.95 18.49 -18.08
CA ARG A 403 14.85 17.97 -16.71
C ARG A 403 16.29 17.61 -16.33
N LYS A 404 16.87 18.39 -15.40
CA LYS A 404 18.24 18.22 -14.92
C LYS A 404 18.48 16.83 -14.31
N GLU A 405 17.42 16.18 -13.85
CA GLU A 405 17.49 14.85 -13.26
C GLU A 405 17.05 13.75 -14.22
N ARG A 406 17.89 12.71 -14.27
CA ARG A 406 17.63 11.45 -14.98
C ARG A 406 16.42 10.77 -14.32
N LEU A 407 15.51 10.20 -15.11
CA LEU A 407 14.47 9.34 -14.57
C LEU A 407 15.10 8.16 -13.84
N ASN A 408 14.69 7.94 -12.59
CA ASN A 408 15.19 6.86 -11.78
C ASN A 408 14.19 5.71 -11.78
N VAL A 409 14.58 4.56 -12.35
CA VAL A 409 13.75 3.36 -12.35
C VAL A 409 13.91 2.64 -11.01
N VAL A 410 12.80 2.34 -10.35
CA VAL A 410 12.77 1.70 -9.01
C VAL A 410 12.27 0.25 -9.05
N SER A 411 11.55 -0.15 -10.11
CA SER A 411 11.07 -1.52 -10.26
C SER A 411 10.96 -1.93 -11.72
N ILE A 412 11.08 -3.23 -11.96
CA ILE A 412 11.02 -3.86 -13.29
C ILE A 412 10.11 -5.10 -13.25
N ALA A 413 9.46 -5.41 -14.37
CA ALA A 413 8.67 -6.64 -14.50
C ALA A 413 8.77 -7.22 -15.92
N ALA A 414 8.99 -8.53 -16.03
CA ALA A 414 9.10 -9.25 -17.30
C ALA A 414 7.83 -10.07 -17.57
N GLY A 415 7.17 -9.79 -18.70
CA GLY A 415 6.09 -10.63 -19.23
C GLY A 415 6.58 -11.58 -20.32
N MET A 416 5.70 -12.35 -20.96
CA MET A 416 6.16 -13.27 -22.03
C MET A 416 6.72 -12.54 -23.25
N VAL A 417 6.11 -11.42 -23.62
CA VAL A 417 6.38 -10.67 -24.87
C VAL A 417 6.80 -9.22 -24.63
N HIS A 418 6.55 -8.70 -23.43
CA HIS A 418 6.78 -7.31 -23.06
C HIS A 418 7.54 -7.24 -21.74
N SER A 419 8.14 -6.09 -21.50
CA SER A 419 8.82 -5.76 -20.27
C SER A 419 8.36 -4.39 -19.81
N MET A 420 8.49 -4.14 -18.51
CA MET A 420 8.03 -2.92 -17.88
C MET A 420 9.06 -2.35 -16.91
N ALA A 421 9.00 -1.04 -16.75
CA ALA A 421 9.74 -0.28 -15.76
C ALA A 421 8.80 0.71 -15.05
N LEU A 422 8.99 0.87 -13.75
CA LEU A 422 8.33 1.84 -12.89
C LEU A 422 9.38 2.82 -12.36
N THR A 423 9.13 4.11 -12.51
CA THR A 423 9.97 5.18 -11.96
C THR A 423 9.54 5.60 -10.54
N ASP A 424 10.43 6.24 -9.79
CA ASP A 424 10.19 6.77 -8.46
C ASP A 424 9.01 7.75 -8.37
N ASP A 425 8.79 8.54 -9.42
CA ASP A 425 7.66 9.45 -9.57
C ASP A 425 6.33 8.75 -9.96
N GLY A 426 6.32 7.42 -9.95
CA GLY A 426 5.13 6.60 -10.17
C GLY A 426 4.73 6.44 -11.64
N ALA A 427 5.59 6.81 -12.59
CA ALA A 427 5.32 6.63 -14.02
C ALA A 427 5.68 5.23 -14.53
N LEU A 428 4.87 4.71 -15.46
CA LEU A 428 5.06 3.40 -16.07
C LEU A 428 5.58 3.50 -17.48
N PHE A 429 6.54 2.64 -17.78
CA PHE A 429 7.12 2.47 -19.10
C PHE A 429 7.03 1.01 -19.52
N TYR A 430 6.85 0.76 -20.81
CA TYR A 430 6.83 -0.58 -21.37
C TYR A 430 7.54 -0.62 -22.72
N TRP A 431 8.04 -1.80 -23.07
CA TRP A 431 8.57 -2.09 -24.40
C TRP A 431 8.26 -3.54 -24.76
N VAL A 432 8.29 -3.83 -26.06
CA VAL A 432 8.21 -5.21 -26.55
C VAL A 432 9.60 -5.83 -26.39
N SER A 433 9.72 -6.92 -25.63
CA SER A 433 11.01 -7.51 -25.26
C SER A 433 11.75 -8.12 -26.46
N SER A 434 11.03 -8.42 -27.54
CA SER A 434 11.59 -8.91 -28.80
C SER A 434 11.86 -7.80 -29.83
N ASP A 435 11.61 -6.52 -29.52
CA ASP A 435 11.94 -5.40 -30.41
C ASP A 435 13.45 -5.17 -30.41
N PRO A 436 14.17 -5.32 -31.54
CA PRO A 436 15.63 -5.14 -31.58
C PRO A 436 16.09 -3.73 -31.15
N ASP A 437 15.23 -2.74 -31.38
CA ASP A 437 15.47 -1.34 -31.02
C ASP A 437 15.13 -1.02 -29.57
N LEU A 438 14.46 -1.95 -28.86
CA LEU A 438 14.01 -1.79 -27.48
C LEU A 438 13.26 -0.46 -27.25
N ARG A 439 12.34 -0.11 -28.16
CA ARG A 439 11.61 1.15 -28.11
C ARG A 439 10.71 1.21 -26.88
N CYS A 440 11.16 1.97 -25.90
CA CYS A 440 10.46 2.20 -24.65
C CYS A 440 9.40 3.30 -24.82
N GLN A 441 8.20 3.07 -24.29
CA GLN A 441 7.08 4.00 -24.35
C GLN A 441 6.47 4.19 -22.96
N GLN A 442 6.11 5.43 -22.65
CA GLN A 442 5.38 5.74 -21.42
C GLN A 442 3.91 5.32 -21.56
N LEU A 443 3.38 4.68 -20.52
CA LEU A 443 1.97 4.29 -20.45
C LEU A 443 1.10 5.47 -19.98
N TYR A 444 0.75 6.35 -20.91
CA TYR A 444 -0.02 7.58 -20.61
C TYR A 444 -1.40 7.35 -20.00
N ALA A 445 -2.04 6.21 -20.25
CA ALA A 445 -3.33 5.86 -19.67
C ALA A 445 -3.31 5.79 -18.12
N MET A 446 -2.12 5.62 -17.54
CA MET A 446 -1.90 5.49 -16.09
C MET A 446 -1.30 6.75 -15.46
N CYS A 447 -1.09 7.82 -16.23
CA CYS A 447 -0.55 9.08 -15.69
C CYS A 447 -1.45 9.68 -14.61
N GLY A 448 -0.83 10.24 -13.56
CA GLY A 448 -1.52 10.88 -12.43
C GLY A 448 -2.03 9.90 -11.36
N ARG A 449 -1.86 8.59 -11.54
CA ARG A 449 -2.36 7.57 -10.60
C ARG A 449 -1.31 7.04 -9.61
N ASN A 450 -0.10 7.62 -9.59
CA ASN A 450 1.03 7.33 -8.70
C ASN A 450 1.20 5.82 -8.37
N MET A 451 1.90 5.08 -9.23
CA MET A 451 2.08 3.63 -9.10
C MET A 451 3.18 3.29 -8.09
N VAL A 452 2.99 2.22 -7.30
CA VAL A 452 3.95 1.75 -6.28
C VAL A 452 4.46 0.33 -6.53
N ASN A 453 3.71 -0.50 -7.25
CA ASN A 453 4.11 -1.89 -7.55
C ASN A 453 3.66 -2.31 -8.95
N ILE A 454 4.47 -3.16 -9.59
CA ILE A 454 4.17 -3.74 -10.92
C ILE A 454 4.51 -5.22 -10.96
N SER A 455 3.70 -5.98 -11.69
CA SER A 455 4.01 -7.37 -12.04
C SER A 455 3.43 -7.72 -13.41
N ALA A 456 4.17 -8.55 -14.15
CA ALA A 456 3.84 -8.95 -15.50
C ALA A 456 3.90 -10.47 -15.59
N GLY A 457 2.85 -11.06 -16.18
CA GLY A 457 2.75 -12.49 -16.44
C GLY A 457 2.80 -12.80 -17.92
N LYS A 458 2.23 -13.94 -18.31
CA LYS A 458 2.25 -14.37 -19.72
C LYS A 458 1.41 -13.48 -20.62
N TYR A 459 0.21 -13.14 -20.17
CA TYR A 459 -0.78 -12.40 -20.94
C TYR A 459 -1.27 -11.14 -20.24
N TRP A 460 -1.14 -11.08 -18.92
CA TRP A 460 -1.66 -10.00 -18.12
C TRP A 460 -0.52 -9.23 -17.48
N THR A 461 -0.81 -7.98 -17.19
CA THR A 461 0.02 -7.12 -16.37
C THR A 461 -0.87 -6.48 -15.34
N ALA A 462 -0.35 -6.32 -14.13
CA ALA A 462 -1.03 -5.61 -13.07
C ALA A 462 -0.10 -4.59 -12.41
N ALA A 463 -0.70 -3.49 -11.96
CA ALA A 463 -0.02 -2.48 -11.17
C ALA A 463 -0.90 -2.03 -10.01
N VAL A 464 -0.24 -1.58 -8.94
CA VAL A 464 -0.88 -1.08 -7.72
C VAL A 464 -0.58 0.40 -7.58
N THR A 465 -1.59 1.20 -7.25
CA THR A 465 -1.44 2.63 -6.97
C THR A 465 -1.05 2.87 -5.51
N ALA A 466 -0.55 4.07 -5.22
CA ALA A 466 -0.35 4.55 -3.87
C ALA A 466 -1.66 4.66 -3.07
N THR A 467 -2.83 4.59 -3.69
CA THR A 467 -4.13 4.51 -2.98
C THR A 467 -4.54 3.07 -2.67
N GLY A 468 -3.75 2.09 -3.11
CA GLY A 468 -4.04 0.66 -2.98
C GLY A 468 -5.05 0.13 -3.99
N ASP A 469 -5.30 0.86 -5.09
CA ASP A 469 -6.10 0.40 -6.21
C ASP A 469 -5.26 -0.50 -7.12
N VAL A 470 -5.89 -1.56 -7.66
CA VAL A 470 -5.24 -2.47 -8.60
C VAL A 470 -5.78 -2.26 -10.00
N TYR A 471 -4.87 -2.09 -10.96
CA TYR A 471 -5.18 -1.98 -12.38
C TYR A 471 -4.59 -3.14 -13.15
N MET A 472 -5.32 -3.63 -14.15
CA MET A 472 -4.90 -4.74 -14.99
C MET A 472 -5.10 -4.44 -16.47
N TRP A 473 -4.24 -4.98 -17.31
CA TRP A 473 -4.37 -4.90 -18.76
C TRP A 473 -3.71 -6.09 -19.46
N ASP A 474 -4.08 -6.29 -20.72
CA ASP A 474 -3.52 -7.31 -21.60
C ASP A 474 -2.13 -6.88 -22.10
N GLY A 475 -1.13 -7.73 -21.87
CA GLY A 475 0.24 -7.56 -22.33
C GLY A 475 0.48 -7.98 -23.78
N LYS A 476 -0.49 -8.64 -24.45
CA LYS A 476 -0.36 -9.09 -25.85
C LYS A 476 -0.72 -8.04 -26.88
N LYS A 477 -1.51 -7.02 -26.56
CA LYS A 477 -1.99 -6.06 -27.58
C LYS A 477 -0.83 -5.20 -28.09
N GLY A 478 -0.30 -5.60 -29.24
CA GLY A 478 0.69 -4.87 -30.01
C GLY A 478 0.11 -3.60 -30.66
N LYS A 479 1.02 -2.64 -30.85
CA LYS A 479 1.09 -1.42 -31.69
C LYS A 479 -0.16 -0.63 -32.16
N GLU A 480 -1.37 -1.18 -32.22
CA GLU A 480 -2.48 -0.55 -32.96
C GLU A 480 -3.73 -0.18 -32.14
N LYS A 481 -3.88 -0.68 -30.90
CA LYS A 481 -5.00 -0.29 -30.03
C LYS A 481 -4.50 0.32 -28.72
N PRO A 482 -5.14 1.40 -28.22
CA PRO A 482 -4.78 1.96 -26.92
C PRO A 482 -4.97 0.90 -25.84
N LEU A 483 -3.99 0.82 -24.92
CA LEU A 483 -4.05 -0.06 -23.76
C LEU A 483 -5.26 0.33 -22.91
N VAL A 484 -6.17 -0.63 -22.72
CA VAL A 484 -7.34 -0.47 -21.85
C VAL A 484 -6.99 -1.06 -20.49
N ALA A 485 -6.70 -0.17 -19.54
CA ALA A 485 -6.49 -0.56 -18.15
C ALA A 485 -7.84 -0.65 -17.43
N THR A 486 -8.11 -1.82 -16.86
CA THR A 486 -9.32 -2.08 -16.08
C THR A 486 -8.97 -2.05 -14.60
N ARG A 487 -9.70 -1.24 -13.82
CA ARG A 487 -9.59 -1.27 -12.35
C ARG A 487 -10.23 -2.56 -11.84
N LEU A 488 -9.53 -3.27 -10.98
CA LEU A 488 -10.04 -4.44 -10.30
C LEU A 488 -10.85 -3.99 -9.08
N HIS A 489 -12.11 -4.40 -9.02
CA HIS A 489 -13.00 -4.15 -7.90
C HIS A 489 -12.92 -5.30 -6.88
N GLY A 490 -13.22 -5.01 -5.61
CA GLY A 490 -13.27 -6.01 -4.54
C GLY A 490 -11.96 -6.22 -3.77
N VAL A 491 -10.91 -5.43 -4.05
CA VAL A 491 -9.69 -5.40 -3.23
C VAL A 491 -9.45 -3.97 -2.78
N LYS A 492 -9.20 -3.80 -1.48
CA LYS A 492 -8.90 -2.53 -0.85
C LYS A 492 -7.47 -2.56 -0.31
N LYS A 493 -6.74 -1.44 -0.40
CA LYS A 493 -5.42 -1.27 0.21
C LYS A 493 -4.38 -2.30 -0.24
N ALA A 494 -4.38 -2.64 -1.53
CA ALA A 494 -3.33 -3.49 -2.10
C ALA A 494 -1.96 -2.83 -1.93
N THR A 495 -0.94 -3.60 -1.57
CA THR A 495 0.46 -3.13 -1.48
C THR A 495 1.34 -3.76 -2.55
N SER A 496 1.05 -5.00 -2.94
CA SER A 496 1.79 -5.69 -3.99
C SER A 496 0.90 -6.63 -4.77
N VAL A 497 1.29 -6.88 -6.02
CA VAL A 497 0.61 -7.81 -6.92
C VAL A 497 1.62 -8.76 -7.56
N SER A 498 1.21 -10.00 -7.80
CA SER A 498 1.99 -10.99 -8.55
C SER A 498 1.11 -11.61 -9.63
N VAL A 499 1.59 -11.58 -10.88
CA VAL A 499 0.85 -12.08 -12.04
C VAL A 499 1.48 -13.35 -12.57
N GLY A 500 0.73 -14.45 -12.52
CA GLY A 500 1.13 -15.74 -13.09
C GLY A 500 0.72 -15.91 -14.55
N GLU A 501 0.67 -17.17 -15.02
CA GLU A 501 0.20 -17.45 -16.38
C GLU A 501 -1.33 -17.35 -16.50
N THR A 502 -2.05 -17.79 -15.48
CA THR A 502 -3.51 -17.94 -15.50
C THR A 502 -4.21 -17.42 -14.25
N HIS A 503 -3.45 -16.94 -13.26
CA HIS A 503 -3.98 -16.44 -12.01
C HIS A 503 -3.12 -15.28 -11.50
N LEU A 504 -3.65 -14.55 -10.53
CA LEU A 504 -2.99 -13.43 -9.89
C LEU A 504 -3.14 -13.55 -8.38
N LEU A 505 -2.19 -12.96 -7.67
CA LEU A 505 -2.16 -12.83 -6.22
C LEU A 505 -2.00 -11.34 -5.87
N ILE A 506 -2.69 -10.89 -4.83
CA ILE A 506 -2.49 -9.56 -4.22
C ILE A 506 -2.22 -9.76 -2.74
N VAL A 507 -1.29 -8.97 -2.22
CA VAL A 507 -1.23 -8.70 -0.78
C VAL A 507 -1.93 -7.37 -0.54
N ALA A 508 -2.97 -7.40 0.28
CA ALA A 508 -3.62 -6.22 0.83
C ALA A 508 -3.18 -6.05 2.28
N SER A 509 -2.89 -4.81 2.65
CA SER A 509 -2.46 -4.46 3.99
C SER A 509 -3.58 -3.70 4.68
N LEU A 510 -4.16 -4.35 5.68
CA LEU A 510 -5.11 -3.73 6.57
C LEU A 510 -4.31 -3.20 7.77
N TYR A 511 -4.24 -1.87 7.87
CA TYR A 511 -3.75 -1.24 9.07
C TYR A 511 -4.78 -1.43 10.17
N HIS A 512 -4.43 -2.21 11.18
CA HIS A 512 -5.18 -2.30 12.42
C HIS A 512 -4.28 -1.67 13.49
N PRO A 513 -4.69 -0.60 14.18
CA PRO A 513 -4.03 -0.28 15.45
C PRO A 513 -4.13 -1.52 16.36
N VAL A 514 -3.01 -2.00 16.92
CA VAL A 514 -3.03 -3.13 17.86
C VAL A 514 -3.92 -2.76 19.04
N PHE A 515 -4.93 -3.58 19.33
CA PHE A 515 -5.53 -3.66 20.65
C PHE A 515 -5.06 -4.98 21.28
N PRO A 516 -4.31 -4.95 22.39
CA PRO A 516 -3.81 -6.17 23.01
C PRO A 516 -4.98 -6.99 23.58
N PRO A 517 -4.99 -8.33 23.38
CA PRO A 517 -5.97 -9.20 24.00
C PRO A 517 -5.68 -9.33 25.50
N ASN A 518 -6.73 -9.25 26.31
CA ASN A 518 -6.68 -9.52 27.75
C ASN A 518 -6.07 -10.91 28.01
N VAL A 519 -4.85 -10.95 28.52
CA VAL A 519 -4.34 -12.11 29.26
C VAL A 519 -4.75 -11.91 30.71
N ILE A 520 -5.87 -12.54 31.09
CA ILE A 520 -6.11 -12.87 32.48
C ILE A 520 -5.39 -14.19 32.70
N GLU A 521 -4.14 -14.14 33.17
CA GLU A 521 -3.57 -15.22 33.97
C GLU A 521 -2.87 -14.62 35.19
N ASN A 522 -3.27 -15.16 36.33
CA ASN A 522 -3.05 -14.64 37.66
C ASN A 522 -1.57 -14.59 38.04
N SER A 523 -1.24 -13.51 38.73
CA SER A 523 -0.04 -13.30 39.53
C SER A 523 0.18 -14.36 40.60
N GLN A 524 1.38 -14.97 40.65
CA GLN A 524 2.02 -15.32 41.92
C GLN A 524 3.54 -15.09 41.84
N LYS A 525 4.01 -14.24 42.76
CA LYS A 525 5.36 -14.16 43.40
C LYS A 525 6.55 -13.56 42.62
N LEU A 526 6.63 -12.22 42.73
CA LEU A 526 7.68 -11.42 43.39
C LEU A 526 9.12 -11.98 43.59
N LYS A 527 10.07 -11.16 43.10
CA LYS A 527 11.34 -10.66 43.74
C LYS A 527 12.50 -11.67 43.90
N LEU A 528 13.77 -11.30 43.73
CA LEU A 528 14.50 -10.03 43.49
C LEU A 528 15.91 -10.43 42.98
N ASN A 529 16.57 -9.60 42.19
CA ASN A 529 18.04 -9.63 42.08
C ASN A 529 18.62 -8.48 42.92
N ASN A 530 19.66 -8.82 43.70
CA ASN A 530 20.49 -7.99 44.56
C ASN A 530 21.19 -6.84 43.82
N ILE A 531 21.49 -5.75 44.54
CA ILE A 531 22.75 -4.99 44.39
C ILE A 531 23.28 -4.56 45.78
N ASP A 532 24.47 -5.09 46.08
CA ASP A 532 25.67 -4.66 46.82
C ASP A 532 25.66 -3.99 48.21
N ASP A 533 26.46 -4.64 49.08
CA ASP A 533 27.50 -4.15 50.01
C ASP A 533 27.24 -2.94 50.94
N ILE A 534 27.18 -3.21 52.26
CA ILE A 534 28.22 -2.88 53.26
C ILE A 534 27.80 -3.42 54.67
N GLU A 535 28.68 -4.28 55.19
CA GLU A 535 29.06 -4.67 56.57
C GLU A 535 28.13 -4.64 57.81
N GLU A 536 28.13 -5.83 58.44
CA GLU A 536 28.28 -6.16 59.88
C GLU A 536 27.12 -6.15 60.89
N LEU A 537 26.82 -7.39 61.34
CA LEU A 537 26.62 -7.88 62.72
C LEU A 537 25.38 -7.39 63.52
N ASN A 538 24.35 -8.25 63.63
CA ASN A 538 24.11 -9.09 64.83
C ASN A 538 22.70 -9.71 64.87
N GLU A 539 22.71 -11.00 65.23
CA GLU A 539 21.80 -11.76 66.12
C GLU A 539 20.27 -11.54 66.10
N ASP A 540 19.59 -12.64 65.77
CA ASP A 540 18.51 -13.28 66.52
C ASP A 540 17.10 -12.64 66.67
N ILE A 541 16.16 -13.36 66.04
CA ILE A 541 14.96 -13.95 66.67
C ILE A 541 13.70 -13.06 66.93
N LEU A 542 12.58 -13.61 66.45
CA LEU A 542 11.16 -13.51 66.88
C LEU A 542 10.16 -12.52 66.21
N PHE A 543 9.11 -13.16 65.69
CA PHE A 543 7.70 -12.77 65.54
C PHE A 543 7.21 -11.65 66.50
N GLU A 544 6.43 -10.70 65.97
CA GLU A 544 4.96 -10.67 66.15
C GLU A 544 4.28 -9.58 65.32
N ASP A 545 3.02 -9.88 64.97
CA ASP A 545 2.04 -9.03 64.31
C ASP A 545 1.74 -7.74 65.10
N LEU A 546 1.30 -6.68 64.42
CA LEU A 546 -0.09 -6.19 64.46
C LEU A 546 -0.19 -4.76 63.90
N ASP A 547 -0.93 -4.70 62.81
CA ASP A 547 -1.82 -3.64 62.33
C ASP A 547 -2.00 -2.32 63.10
N SER A 548 -2.08 -1.30 62.25
CA SER A 548 -3.11 -0.25 62.23
C SER A 548 -2.87 1.06 62.98
N SER A 549 -2.48 2.04 62.16
CA SER A 549 -3.22 3.30 61.94
C SER A 549 -3.53 4.20 63.15
N LYS A 550 -2.96 5.41 63.15
CA LYS A 550 -3.67 6.64 62.72
C LYS A 550 -2.91 7.93 63.09
N MET A 551 -3.05 8.88 62.17
CA MET A 551 -3.00 10.35 62.31
C MET A 551 -1.63 11.05 62.39
N ILE A 552 -1.20 11.65 61.27
CA ILE A 552 -1.33 13.07 60.84
C ILE A 552 -0.13 13.90 61.34
N SER A 553 0.79 14.23 60.42
CA SER A 553 1.00 15.61 59.95
C SER A 553 2.25 15.72 59.06
N SER A 554 2.05 16.30 57.86
CA SER A 554 3.00 17.16 57.13
C SER A 554 4.44 16.68 56.91
N VAL A 555 4.78 16.36 55.65
CA VAL A 555 5.47 17.26 54.70
C VAL A 555 5.96 16.39 53.54
N GLN A 556 5.39 16.67 52.37
CA GLN A 556 5.87 16.45 50.99
C GLN A 556 6.89 15.33 50.73
N ASN A 557 6.48 14.30 49.99
CA ASN A 557 7.08 14.03 48.68
C ASN A 557 6.21 13.10 47.81
N ASP A 558 6.25 13.43 46.51
CA ASP A 558 5.61 12.83 45.34
C ASP A 558 5.26 11.34 45.40
N THR A 559 4.00 11.01 45.08
CA THR A 559 3.66 9.91 44.14
C THR A 559 2.16 9.83 43.81
N MET A 560 1.89 9.38 42.57
CA MET A 560 0.69 8.63 42.13
C MET A 560 -0.61 9.42 41.81
N ARG A 561 -0.63 10.07 40.64
CA ARG A 561 -1.87 10.12 39.82
C ARG A 561 -1.93 8.87 38.95
N GLN A 562 -3.02 8.11 39.09
CA GLN A 562 -3.48 7.12 38.12
C GLN A 562 -3.29 7.65 36.69
N ARG A 563 -2.45 7.03 35.87
CA ARG A 563 -2.48 7.26 34.42
C ARG A 563 -3.55 6.34 33.83
N SER A 564 -4.74 6.90 33.72
CA SER A 564 -5.86 6.35 32.94
C SER A 564 -5.42 6.06 31.50
N ILE A 565 -5.89 4.93 30.96
CA ILE A 565 -5.78 4.57 29.54
C ILE A 565 -6.21 5.78 28.69
N PRO A 566 -5.37 6.30 27.77
CA PRO A 566 -5.73 7.47 27.00
C PRO A 566 -6.87 7.12 26.04
N SER A 567 -8.00 7.78 26.23
CA SER A 567 -9.13 7.74 25.31
C SER A 567 -8.72 8.19 23.90
N LEU A 568 -9.55 7.88 22.88
CA LEU A 568 -9.37 8.41 21.53
C LEU A 568 -9.17 9.93 21.52
N LYS A 569 -9.79 10.63 22.48
CA LYS A 569 -9.59 12.06 22.73
C LYS A 569 -8.13 12.39 23.10
N ASN A 570 -7.51 11.69 24.06
CA ASN A 570 -6.10 11.88 24.42
C ASN A 570 -5.13 11.59 23.27
N LEU A 571 -5.45 10.60 22.43
CA LEU A 571 -4.60 10.25 21.30
C LEU A 571 -4.67 11.33 20.20
N CYS A 572 -5.86 11.84 19.93
CA CYS A 572 -6.08 12.99 19.03
C CYS A 572 -5.44 14.27 19.59
N GLU A 573 -5.50 14.50 20.91
CA GLU A 573 -4.85 15.63 21.57
C GLU A 573 -3.32 15.57 21.47
N LYS A 574 -2.75 14.37 21.60
CA LYS A 574 -1.30 14.16 21.45
C LYS A 574 -0.82 14.37 20.01
N VAL A 575 -1.56 13.86 19.03
CA VAL A 575 -1.29 14.09 17.60
C VAL A 575 -1.49 15.57 17.23
N ALA A 576 -2.48 16.25 17.82
CA ALA A 576 -2.65 17.69 17.62
C ALA A 576 -1.49 18.50 18.23
N ALA A 577 -1.01 18.12 19.42
CA ALA A 577 0.15 18.75 20.05
C ALA A 577 1.46 18.51 19.27
N GLU A 578 1.63 17.34 18.67
CA GLU A 578 2.85 16.95 17.94
C GLU A 578 2.83 17.43 16.46
N CYS A 579 1.66 17.59 15.84
CA CYS A 579 1.55 17.90 14.41
C CYS A 579 0.98 19.29 14.06
N LEU A 580 0.36 20.03 14.98
CA LEU A 580 -0.31 21.30 14.67
C LEU A 580 0.27 22.54 15.35
N VAL A 581 1.27 22.41 16.22
CA VAL A 581 1.83 23.56 16.94
C VAL A 581 2.96 24.19 16.14
N GLU A 582 2.59 25.04 15.18
CA GLU A 582 3.43 26.20 14.91
C GLU A 582 3.22 27.23 16.05
N PRO A 583 4.30 27.89 16.54
CA PRO A 583 4.23 28.79 17.71
C PRO A 583 3.16 29.89 17.61
N ARG A 584 2.81 30.29 16.38
CA ARG A 584 1.83 31.36 16.09
C ARG A 584 0.38 30.98 16.38
N ASN A 585 0.08 29.69 16.52
CA ASN A 585 -1.29 29.19 16.73
C ASN A 585 -1.59 28.80 18.20
N ALA A 586 -0.62 28.96 19.11
CA ALA A 586 -0.75 28.57 20.52
C ALA A 586 -1.85 29.36 21.27
N ALA A 587 -2.10 30.62 20.89
CA ALA A 587 -3.14 31.45 21.51
C ALA A 587 -4.57 30.98 21.16
N GLN A 588 -4.81 30.53 19.93
CA GLN A 588 -6.10 29.99 19.49
C GLN A 588 -6.36 28.60 20.09
N LEU A 589 -5.30 27.80 20.29
CA LEU A 589 -5.38 26.51 20.98
C LEU A 589 -5.64 26.65 22.48
N LEU A 590 -5.21 27.75 23.11
CA LEU A 590 -5.52 28.07 24.50
C LEU A 590 -7.03 28.29 24.70
N GLU A 591 -7.65 29.05 23.79
CA GLU A 591 -9.07 29.36 23.79
C GLU A 591 -9.93 28.10 23.55
N ILE A 592 -9.45 27.19 22.69
CA ILE A 592 -10.07 25.88 22.45
C ILE A 592 -9.90 24.95 23.67
N ALA A 593 -8.74 24.95 24.31
CA ALA A 593 -8.48 24.16 25.52
C ALA A 593 -9.33 24.63 26.70
N GLU A 594 -9.55 25.94 26.85
CA GLU A 594 -10.47 26.54 27.82
C GLU A 594 -11.94 26.19 27.51
N SER A 595 -12.34 26.26 26.24
CA SER A 595 -13.70 25.92 25.81
C SER A 595 -14.05 24.44 25.99
N LEU A 596 -13.06 23.55 25.90
CA LEU A 596 -13.21 22.09 26.03
C LEU A 596 -12.90 21.54 27.42
N GLY A 597 -12.51 22.39 28.38
CA GLY A 597 -12.12 21.97 29.74
C GLY A 597 -10.91 21.03 29.77
N ALA A 598 -9.94 21.23 28.88
CA ALA A 598 -8.78 20.36 28.71
C ALA A 598 -7.53 20.95 29.39
N ASP A 599 -7.44 20.75 30.71
CA ASP A 599 -6.44 21.41 31.58
C ASP A 599 -4.97 21.10 31.22
N ASP A 600 -4.69 19.89 30.73
CA ASP A 600 -3.32 19.47 30.38
C ASP A 600 -2.85 20.10 29.04
N LEU A 601 -3.77 20.27 28.08
CA LEU A 601 -3.49 20.96 26.81
C LEU A 601 -3.32 22.47 27.05
N LYS A 602 -4.14 23.04 27.93
CA LYS A 602 -4.00 24.43 28.39
C LYS A 602 -2.62 24.66 29.01
N LYS A 603 -2.20 23.84 29.99
CA LYS A 603 -0.87 23.93 30.62
C LYS A 603 0.29 23.83 29.63
N TYR A 604 0.16 22.96 28.62
CA TYR A 604 1.18 22.79 27.59
C TYR A 604 1.27 24.01 26.67
N CYS A 605 0.14 24.58 26.25
CA CYS A 605 0.11 25.83 25.47
C CYS A 605 0.60 27.05 26.27
N GLU A 606 0.33 27.13 27.58
CA GLU A 606 0.88 28.15 28.49
C GLU A 606 2.41 28.02 28.64
N TYR A 607 2.93 26.79 28.66
CA TYR A 607 4.38 26.52 28.73
C TYR A 607 5.09 26.92 27.42
N SER A 608 4.55 26.51 26.26
CA SER A 608 5.13 26.84 24.94
C SER A 608 5.01 28.32 24.57
N SER A 609 4.00 29.04 25.07
CA SER A 609 3.87 30.50 24.89
C SER A 609 4.84 31.30 25.75
N ARG A 610 5.30 30.77 26.89
CA ARG A 610 6.37 31.38 27.70
C ARG A 610 7.74 31.31 27.03
N GLU A 611 8.06 30.24 26.30
CA GLU A 611 9.29 30.16 25.50
C GLU A 611 9.30 31.18 24.35
N LEU A 612 8.14 31.48 23.75
CA LEU A 612 7.98 32.54 22.74
C LEU A 612 8.30 33.94 23.28
N PHE A 613 7.83 34.27 24.49
CA PHE A 613 8.11 35.58 25.11
C PHE A 613 9.60 35.75 25.47
N ASP A 614 10.31 34.68 25.82
CA ASP A 614 11.74 34.74 26.15
C ASP A 614 12.63 34.84 24.88
N VAL A 615 12.16 34.29 23.76
CA VAL A 615 12.83 34.39 22.44
C VAL A 615 12.62 35.77 21.81
N ASP A 616 11.41 36.33 21.85
CA ASP A 616 11.15 37.68 21.29
C ASP A 616 11.81 38.81 22.10
N VAL A 617 11.92 38.70 23.43
CA VAL A 617 12.66 39.67 24.24
C VAL A 617 14.18 39.60 23.98
N ARG A 618 14.73 38.41 23.75
CA ARG A 618 16.15 38.27 23.32
C ARG A 618 16.39 38.84 21.93
N TRP A 619 15.47 38.66 20.99
CA TRP A 619 15.57 39.27 19.65
C TRP A 619 15.40 40.80 19.68
N PHE A 620 14.51 41.32 20.52
CA PHE A 620 14.32 42.76 20.71
C PHE A 620 15.54 43.43 21.37
N LEU A 621 16.17 42.76 22.35
CA LEU A 621 17.41 43.22 22.98
C LEU A 621 18.63 43.11 22.04
N LEU A 622 18.72 42.06 21.21
CA LEU A 622 19.77 41.94 20.17
C LEU A 622 19.61 42.97 19.05
N ALA A 623 18.37 43.31 18.67
CA ALA A 623 18.06 44.34 17.67
C ALA A 623 18.41 45.75 18.18
N LEU A 624 18.14 46.04 19.46
CA LEU A 624 18.56 47.29 20.09
C LEU A 624 20.08 47.40 20.22
N HIS A 625 20.79 46.29 20.47
CA HIS A 625 22.25 46.29 20.57
C HIS A 625 22.95 46.45 19.21
N THR A 626 22.34 45.96 18.13
CA THR A 626 22.85 46.14 16.75
C THR A 626 22.52 47.52 16.16
N GLN A 627 21.41 48.14 16.56
CA GLN A 627 21.13 49.54 16.21
C GLN A 627 22.03 50.54 16.93
N TYR A 628 22.41 50.30 18.20
CA TYR A 628 23.30 51.22 18.94
C TYR A 628 24.76 51.19 18.45
N ASN A 629 25.26 50.04 18.00
CA ASN A 629 26.63 49.93 17.44
C ASN A 629 26.76 50.45 16.00
N SER A 630 25.65 50.76 15.33
CA SER A 630 25.65 51.34 13.97
C SER A 630 25.55 52.87 13.96
N ILE A 631 25.55 53.51 15.14
CA ILE A 631 25.49 54.97 15.32
C ILE A 631 26.79 55.53 15.94
N ILE A 632 27.76 54.68 16.32
CA ILE A 632 29.07 55.11 16.88
C ILE A 632 30.26 54.41 16.17
N MET A 633 30.20 54.33 14.85
CA MET A 633 31.34 54.23 13.92
C MET A 633 30.94 54.88 12.61
#